data_AF-A0A0Q9KA60-F1
#
_entry.id   AF-A0A0Q9KA60-F1
#
_cell.length_a   1.000
_cell.length_b   1.000
_cell.length_c   1.000
_cell.angle_alpha   90.00
_cell.angle_beta   90.00
_cell.angle_gamma   90.00
#
_symmetry.space_group_name_H-M   'P 1'
#
loop_
_entity.id
_entity.type
_entity.pdbx_description
1 polymer ?
#
loop_
_entity_poly.entity_id
_entity_poly.type
_entity_poly.pdbx_seq_one_letter_code
_entity_poly.pdbx_strand_id
1 'polypeptide(L)'
;MEMRARLPDWADGHQEVPPMGAAVEISTGNIAPEHLSGKHVMLGSTDLGVLDGTRSVVRFDIPAGRHILYLKDGLTTSGAVGFLVQTGHCAQLVLKDVDAGMFAALFGGWYALRRAGDQHLDPGTPGAEEISTDEVPVDA
;
A
#
# COMPACT_ATOMS: atom_id res chain seq x y z
N MET A 1 -50.89 -0.42 24.42
CA MET A 1 -50.84 0.41 23.20
C MET A 1 -49.59 1.27 23.31
N GLU A 2 -48.67 1.06 22.37
CA GLU A 2 -47.41 1.76 22.08
C GLU A 2 -46.33 1.95 23.17
N MET A 3 -45.35 1.04 23.12
CA MET A 3 -43.94 1.32 23.40
C MET A 3 -43.44 2.38 22.40
N ARG A 4 -43.07 3.58 22.89
CA ARG A 4 -42.24 4.51 22.11
C ARG A 4 -40.79 4.36 22.57
N ALA A 5 -40.06 3.52 21.85
CA ALA A 5 -38.61 3.48 21.92
C ALA A 5 -38.07 4.86 21.54
N ARG A 6 -37.44 5.55 22.50
CA ARG A 6 -36.52 6.65 22.18
C ARG A 6 -35.25 6.01 21.65
N LEU A 7 -35.10 6.04 20.33
CA LEU A 7 -33.85 5.73 19.65
C LEU A 7 -32.77 6.73 20.14
N PRO A 8 -31.53 6.29 20.41
CA PRO A 8 -30.44 7.22 20.69
C PRO A 8 -30.06 8.00 19.41
N ASP A 9 -29.67 9.24 19.64
CA ASP A 9 -29.18 10.23 18.69
C ASP A 9 -27.77 9.83 18.24
N TRP A 10 -27.62 9.32 17.01
CA TRP A 10 -26.31 9.06 16.39
C TRP A 10 -25.91 10.30 15.60
N ALA A 11 -25.51 11.35 16.30
CA ALA A 11 -24.87 12.52 15.73
C ALA A 11 -23.55 12.77 16.43
N ASP A 12 -22.54 11.93 16.12
CA ASP A 12 -21.16 12.38 16.21
C ASP A 12 -20.36 11.73 15.08
N GLY A 13 -20.12 12.52 14.04
CA GLY A 13 -19.32 12.18 12.89
C GLY A 13 -17.84 12.12 13.24
N HIS A 14 -17.47 11.18 14.11
CA HIS A 14 -16.13 10.64 14.07
C HIS A 14 -16.02 9.85 12.77
N GLN A 15 -15.62 10.52 11.70
CA GLN A 15 -14.94 9.85 10.62
C GLN A 15 -13.66 9.30 11.24
N GLU A 16 -13.74 8.06 11.75
CA GLU A 16 -12.59 7.29 12.14
C GLU A 16 -11.64 7.32 10.94
N VAL A 17 -10.62 8.16 11.01
CA VAL A 17 -9.46 8.02 10.14
C VAL A 17 -9.04 6.58 10.38
N PRO A 18 -9.15 5.68 9.37
CA PRO A 18 -8.87 4.28 9.61
C PRO A 18 -7.48 4.21 10.25
N PRO A 19 -7.31 3.51 11.38
CA PRO A 19 -6.08 3.58 12.12
C PRO A 19 -4.96 3.24 11.15
N MET A 20 -4.01 4.17 10.97
CA MET A 20 -2.79 3.97 10.19
C MET A 20 -1.95 2.91 10.90
N GLY A 21 -2.43 1.68 10.79
CA GLY A 21 -2.00 0.51 11.54
C GLY A 21 -1.07 -0.36 10.72
N ALA A 22 -0.93 -0.10 9.43
CA ALA A 22 -0.02 -0.81 8.54
C ALA A 22 0.94 0.17 7.86
N ALA A 23 1.86 -0.37 7.06
CA ALA A 23 2.73 0.39 6.20
C ALA A 23 2.98 -0.36 4.89
N VAL A 24 3.46 0.37 3.88
CA VAL A 24 4.08 -0.20 2.69
C VAL A 24 5.47 0.39 2.53
N GLU A 25 6.44 -0.48 2.31
CA GLU A 25 7.81 -0.15 1.99
C GLU A 25 8.06 -0.47 0.51
N ILE A 26 8.62 0.48 -0.22
CA ILE A 26 8.97 0.32 -1.63
C ILE A 26 10.48 0.41 -1.74
N SER A 27 11.09 -0.68 -2.19
CA SER A 27 12.50 -0.76 -2.54
C SER A 27 12.66 -0.53 -4.05
N THR A 28 13.64 0.28 -4.44
CA THR A 28 13.99 0.48 -5.85
C THR A 28 14.72 -0.73 -6.44
N GLY A 29 15.09 -1.72 -5.61
CA GLY A 29 15.82 -2.90 -6.05
C GLY A 29 17.17 -2.51 -6.67
N ASN A 30 17.37 -2.89 -7.94
CA ASN A 30 18.57 -2.55 -8.70
C ASN A 30 18.41 -1.26 -9.54
N ILE A 31 17.27 -0.59 -9.46
CA ILE A 31 17.02 0.67 -10.16
C ILE A 31 17.66 1.79 -9.35
N ALA A 32 18.44 2.63 -10.02
CA ALA A 32 18.98 3.86 -9.44
C ALA A 32 17.82 4.80 -9.04
N PRO A 33 17.73 5.25 -7.78
CA PRO A 33 16.60 6.05 -7.29
C PRO A 33 16.27 7.26 -8.17
N GLU A 34 17.28 7.93 -8.73
CA GLU A 34 17.13 9.08 -9.61
C GLU A 34 16.24 8.81 -10.84
N HIS A 35 16.20 7.56 -11.34
CA HIS A 35 15.36 7.17 -12.47
C HIS A 35 13.86 7.08 -12.11
N LEU A 36 13.55 7.10 -10.82
CA LEU A 36 12.20 7.04 -10.28
C LEU A 36 11.71 8.41 -9.78
N SER A 37 12.56 9.44 -9.82
CA SER A 37 12.25 10.78 -9.36
C SER A 37 10.99 11.34 -10.04
N GLY A 38 10.06 11.88 -9.25
CA GLY A 38 8.82 12.47 -9.74
C GLY A 38 7.67 11.48 -9.95
N LYS A 39 7.89 10.18 -9.73
CA LYS A 39 6.82 9.17 -9.82
C LYS A 39 5.96 9.20 -8.56
N HIS A 40 4.66 9.25 -8.78
CA HIS A 40 3.65 9.25 -7.73
C HIS A 40 3.35 7.83 -7.29
N VAL A 41 3.33 7.61 -5.98
CA VAL A 41 2.95 6.33 -5.36
C VAL A 41 1.46 6.39 -5.04
N MET A 42 0.67 5.60 -5.76
CA MET A 42 -0.78 5.61 -5.64
C MET A 42 -1.28 4.34 -4.95
N LEU A 43 -2.15 4.49 -3.97
CA LEU A 43 -2.91 3.43 -3.30
C LEU A 43 -4.38 3.55 -3.70
N GLY A 44 -4.84 2.74 -4.65
CA GLY A 44 -6.13 2.97 -5.30
C GLY A 44 -6.19 4.39 -5.89
N SER A 45 -7.15 5.21 -5.49
CA SER A 45 -7.25 6.61 -5.91
C SER A 45 -6.45 7.60 -5.04
N THR A 46 -5.80 7.13 -3.97
CA THR A 46 -5.10 7.98 -2.99
C THR A 46 -3.62 8.14 -3.34
N ASP A 47 -3.15 9.39 -3.37
CA ASP A 47 -1.72 9.70 -3.50
C ASP A 47 -1.04 9.60 -2.13
N LEU A 48 -0.06 8.69 -2.01
CA LEU A 48 0.76 8.53 -0.80
C LEU A 48 1.96 9.46 -0.77
N GLY A 49 2.40 9.93 -1.93
CA GLY A 49 3.56 10.81 -2.09
C GLY A 49 4.33 10.54 -3.38
N VAL A 50 5.45 11.24 -3.50
CA VAL A 50 6.30 11.23 -4.70
C VAL A 50 7.67 10.66 -4.34
N LEU A 51 8.21 9.80 -5.21
CA LEU A 51 9.58 9.35 -5.13
C LEU A 51 10.53 10.52 -5.43
N ASP A 52 11.36 10.90 -4.46
CA ASP A 52 12.28 12.04 -4.57
C ASP A 52 13.59 11.72 -5.31
N GLY A 53 13.80 10.44 -5.64
CA GLY A 53 14.98 9.94 -6.32
C GLY A 53 16.27 9.96 -5.49
N THR A 54 16.17 10.09 -4.17
CA THR A 54 17.33 10.13 -3.27
C THR A 54 17.50 8.86 -2.44
N ARG A 55 16.42 8.08 -2.26
CA ARG A 55 16.41 6.89 -1.41
C ARG A 55 16.07 5.64 -2.20
N SER A 56 16.83 4.58 -1.96
CA SER A 56 16.54 3.24 -2.49
C SER A 56 15.40 2.53 -1.77
N VAL A 57 14.99 3.03 -0.60
CA VAL A 57 13.85 2.50 0.17
C VAL A 57 13.03 3.67 0.68
N VAL A 58 11.74 3.66 0.39
CA VAL A 58 10.76 4.63 0.90
C VAL A 58 9.63 3.89 1.59
N ARG A 59 8.99 4.55 2.56
CA ARG A 59 7.90 3.95 3.33
C ARG A 59 6.75 4.92 3.49
N PHE A 60 5.54 4.38 3.39
CA PHE A 60 4.29 5.10 3.55
C PHE A 60 3.41 4.38 4.58
N ASP A 61 2.77 5.15 5.45
CA ASP A 61 1.76 4.62 6.36
C ASP A 61 0.42 4.47 5.62
N ILE A 62 -0.23 3.33 5.81
CA ILE A 62 -1.49 2.97 5.14
C ILE A 62 -2.44 2.31 6.14
N PRO A 63 -3.76 2.32 5.88
CA PRO A 63 -4.69 1.52 6.67
C PRO A 63 -4.42 0.02 6.45
N ALA A 64 -4.72 -0.80 7.45
CA ALA A 64 -4.74 -2.25 7.25
C ALA A 64 -5.91 -2.63 6.32
N GLY A 65 -5.71 -3.64 5.48
CA GLY A 65 -6.72 -4.05 4.50
C GLY A 65 -6.13 -4.45 3.15
N ARG A 66 -7.02 -4.66 2.19
CA ARG A 66 -6.69 -4.99 0.80
C ARG A 66 -6.46 -3.69 0.03
N HIS A 67 -5.39 -3.67 -0.76
CA HIS A 67 -4.93 -2.50 -1.49
C HIS A 67 -4.46 -2.87 -2.88
N ILE A 68 -4.52 -1.89 -3.78
CA ILE A 68 -3.82 -1.92 -5.06
C ILE A 68 -2.84 -0.76 -5.06
N LEU A 69 -1.57 -1.03 -5.31
CA LEU A 69 -0.55 0.00 -5.48
C LEU A 69 -0.07 0.05 -6.92
N TYR A 70 0.09 1.26 -7.43
CA TYR A 70 0.70 1.52 -8.73
C TYR A 70 1.51 2.81 -8.68
N LEU A 71 2.50 2.92 -9.57
CA LEU A 71 3.25 4.14 -9.79
C LEU A 71 2.67 4.89 -10.98
N LYS A 72 2.50 6.19 -10.82
CA LYS A 72 2.01 7.08 -11.86
C LYS A 72 3.07 8.09 -12.27
N ASP A 73 3.25 8.23 -13.58
CA ASP A 73 4.16 9.17 -14.23
C ASP A 73 3.36 9.94 -15.29
N GLY A 74 2.87 11.12 -14.94
CA GLY A 74 1.94 11.87 -15.80
C GLY A 74 0.64 11.10 -16.07
N LEU A 75 0.41 10.67 -17.33
CA LEU A 75 -0.74 9.86 -17.74
C LEU A 75 -0.44 8.35 -17.80
N THR A 76 0.83 7.96 -17.62
CA THR A 76 1.30 6.57 -17.67
C THR A 76 1.28 5.95 -16.29
N THR A 77 0.78 4.71 -16.22
CA THR A 77 0.70 3.93 -14.98
C THR A 77 1.54 2.66 -15.13
N SER A 78 2.35 2.36 -14.11
CA SER A 78 3.12 1.12 -14.00
C SER A 78 2.21 -0.09 -13.82
N GLY A 79 2.78 -1.31 -13.87
CA GLY A 79 2.08 -2.50 -13.40
C GLY A 79 1.55 -2.31 -11.96
N ALA A 80 0.29 -2.68 -11.73
CA ALA A 80 -0.36 -2.59 -10.43
C ALA A 80 -0.11 -3.86 -9.61
N VAL A 81 0.05 -3.70 -8.30
CA VAL A 81 0.22 -4.82 -7.36
C VAL A 81 -0.93 -4.82 -6.36
N GLY A 82 -1.70 -5.89 -6.35
CA GLY A 82 -2.68 -6.17 -5.31
C GLY A 82 -1.99 -6.79 -4.09
N PHE A 83 -2.29 -6.28 -2.89
CA PHE A 83 -1.83 -6.90 -1.65
C PHE A 83 -2.82 -6.70 -0.49
N LEU A 84 -2.80 -7.60 0.49
CA LEU A 84 -3.44 -7.43 1.80
C LEU A 84 -2.34 -7.16 2.83
N VAL A 85 -2.55 -6.19 3.73
CA VAL A 85 -1.64 -5.95 4.87
C VAL A 85 -2.44 -5.85 6.18
N GLN A 86 -1.93 -6.50 7.23
CA GLN A 86 -2.55 -6.52 8.55
C GLN A 86 -2.03 -5.38 9.43
N THR A 87 -2.82 -5.00 10.43
CA THR A 87 -2.40 -4.06 11.47
C THR A 87 -1.12 -4.57 12.16
N GLY A 88 -0.19 -3.67 12.43
CA GLY A 88 1.12 -3.97 13.01
C GLY A 88 2.18 -4.40 12.00
N HIS A 89 1.86 -4.50 10.71
CA HIS A 89 2.73 -5.04 9.68
C HIS A 89 3.04 -4.03 8.57
N CYS A 90 4.06 -4.35 7.79
CA CYS A 90 4.49 -3.60 6.62
C CYS A 90 4.60 -4.53 5.42
N ALA A 91 3.96 -4.17 4.32
CA ALA A 91 4.12 -4.84 3.03
C ALA A 91 5.39 -4.34 2.35
N GLN A 92 6.25 -5.23 1.85
CA GLN A 92 7.46 -4.84 1.12
C GLN A 92 7.27 -5.11 -0.37
N LEU A 93 7.42 -4.06 -1.18
CA LEU A 93 7.37 -4.10 -2.63
C LEU A 93 8.76 -3.80 -3.19
N VAL A 94 9.13 -4.49 -4.27
CA VAL A 94 10.38 -4.26 -4.99
C VAL A 94 10.05 -3.83 -6.41
N LEU A 95 10.56 -2.68 -6.81
CA LEU A 95 10.42 -2.20 -8.17
C LEU A 95 11.40 -2.94 -9.07
N LYS A 96 10.91 -3.36 -10.25
CA LYS A 96 11.74 -3.86 -11.34
C LYS A 96 11.54 -3.01 -12.56
N ASP A 97 12.64 -2.79 -13.27
CA ASP A 97 12.63 -2.20 -14.59
C ASP A 97 11.97 -3.21 -15.54
N VAL A 98 10.98 -2.73 -16.29
CA VAL A 98 10.40 -3.48 -17.41
C VAL A 98 10.65 -2.63 -18.65
N ASP A 99 11.16 -3.28 -19.70
CA ASP A 99 11.69 -2.62 -20.90
C ASP A 99 10.93 -1.35 -21.34
N ALA A 100 11.68 -0.35 -21.82
CA ALA A 100 11.19 0.95 -22.29
C ALA A 100 10.82 1.98 -21.20
N GLY A 101 11.53 1.99 -20.06
CA GLY A 101 11.36 3.02 -19.02
C GLY A 101 10.04 2.87 -18.25
N MET A 102 9.38 1.74 -18.41
CA MET A 102 8.27 1.31 -17.59
C MET A 102 8.82 0.60 -16.36
N PHE A 103 8.12 0.69 -15.25
CA PHE A 103 8.49 -0.03 -14.05
C PHE A 103 7.33 -0.98 -13.71
N ALA A 104 7.65 -2.11 -13.11
CA ALA A 104 6.67 -2.96 -12.48
C ALA A 104 6.99 -2.97 -10.98
N ALA A 105 6.01 -2.62 -10.16
CA ALA A 105 6.08 -3.02 -8.77
C ALA A 105 5.87 -4.54 -8.75
N LEU A 106 6.69 -5.25 -7.99
CA LEU A 106 6.49 -6.65 -7.69
C LEU A 106 6.39 -6.80 -6.18
N PHE A 107 5.55 -7.72 -5.73
CA PHE A 107 5.57 -8.09 -4.34
C PHE A 107 6.93 -8.74 -4.03
N GLY A 108 7.61 -8.25 -2.99
CA GLY A 108 8.98 -8.65 -2.66
C GLY A 108 9.14 -10.09 -2.18
N GLY A 109 8.08 -10.91 -2.25
CA GLY A 109 8.05 -12.25 -1.72
C GLY A 109 8.08 -12.24 -0.20
N TRP A 110 6.91 -12.03 0.43
CA TRP A 110 6.60 -12.36 1.83
C TRP A 110 7.76 -12.32 2.83
N TYR A 111 8.10 -11.12 3.27
CA TYR A 111 8.64 -10.92 4.61
C TYR A 111 7.73 -9.89 5.25
N ALA A 112 6.80 -10.36 6.09
CA ALA A 112 6.01 -9.46 6.90
C ALA A 112 7.02 -8.69 7.76
N LEU A 113 7.26 -7.42 7.44
CA LEU A 113 8.06 -6.56 8.29
C LEU A 113 7.14 -6.13 9.43
N ARG A 114 7.62 -6.11 10.67
CA ARG A 114 6.89 -5.35 11.70
C ARG A 114 6.74 -3.92 11.19
N ARG A 115 5.60 -3.27 11.46
CA ARG A 115 5.33 -1.91 10.99
C ARG A 115 6.52 -1.00 11.20
N ALA A 116 7.24 -1.09 12.32
CA ALA A 116 8.40 -0.25 12.60
C ALA A 116 9.56 -0.37 11.59
N GLY A 117 9.66 -1.46 10.82
CA GLY A 117 10.70 -1.70 9.81
C GLY A 117 11.92 -2.47 10.34
N ASP A 118 11.93 -2.80 11.62
CA ASP A 118 13.14 -3.24 12.32
C ASP A 118 13.40 -4.75 12.23
N GLN A 119 12.38 -5.54 11.85
CA GLN A 119 12.45 -6.99 11.93
C GLN A 119 11.66 -7.66 10.79
N HIS A 120 12.37 -8.48 10.02
CA HIS A 120 11.78 -9.44 9.10
C HIS A 120 11.15 -10.56 9.92
N LEU A 121 9.88 -10.85 9.68
CA LEU A 121 9.20 -11.99 10.29
C LEU A 121 9.52 -13.27 9.49
N ASP A 122 9.37 -14.41 10.16
CA ASP A 122 9.59 -15.71 9.53
C ASP A 122 8.68 -15.90 8.31
N PRO A 123 9.17 -16.55 7.23
CA PRO A 123 8.36 -16.87 6.06
C PRO A 123 7.06 -17.61 6.45
N GLY A 124 5.93 -17.16 5.91
CA GLY A 124 4.61 -17.72 6.24
C GLY A 124 3.93 -17.09 7.47
N THR A 125 4.57 -16.11 8.13
CA THR A 125 3.88 -15.28 9.12
C THR A 125 2.80 -14.43 8.45
N PRO A 126 1.51 -14.56 8.84
CA PRO A 126 0.44 -13.74 8.26
C PRO A 126 0.67 -12.28 8.64
N GLY A 127 0.84 -11.42 7.64
CA GLY A 127 1.12 -10.00 7.89
C GLY A 127 1.00 -9.14 6.65
N ALA A 128 1.55 -9.58 5.52
CA ALA A 128 1.29 -8.98 4.22
C ALA A 128 1.34 -10.05 3.12
N GLU A 129 0.35 -10.06 2.22
CA GLU A 129 0.23 -11.04 1.14
C GLU A 129 -0.04 -10.41 -0.21
N GLU A 130 0.60 -10.91 -1.27
CA GLU A 130 0.20 -10.61 -2.64
C GLU A 130 -1.14 -11.28 -2.93
N ILE A 131 -2.04 -10.53 -3.56
CA ILE A 131 -3.32 -11.06 -4.03
C ILE A 131 -3.41 -10.83 -5.54
N SER A 132 -4.03 -11.77 -6.25
CA SER A 132 -4.23 -11.65 -7.68
C SER A 132 -5.04 -10.37 -7.95
N THR A 133 -4.62 -9.57 -8.93
CA THR A 133 -5.35 -8.35 -9.31
C THR A 133 -6.75 -8.65 -9.87
N ASP A 134 -7.02 -9.89 -10.28
CA ASP A 134 -8.34 -10.38 -10.71
C ASP A 134 -9.31 -10.57 -9.52
N GLU A 135 -8.78 -10.69 -8.29
CA GLU A 135 -9.55 -10.90 -7.06
C GLU A 135 -9.85 -9.60 -6.30
N VAL A 136 -9.37 -8.45 -6.83
CA VAL A 136 -9.66 -7.14 -6.27
C VAL A 136 -10.71 -6.47 -7.14
N PRO A 137 -11.93 -6.20 -6.61
CA PRO A 137 -12.91 -5.45 -7.38
C PRO A 137 -12.32 -4.08 -7.73
N VAL A 138 -12.29 -3.75 -9.02
CA VAL A 138 -11.84 -2.47 -9.58
C VAL A 138 -12.78 -1.30 -9.28
N ASP A 139 -13.69 -1.46 -8.32
CA ASP A 139 -14.68 -0.47 -7.93
C ASP A 139 -14.56 -0.17 -6.42
N ALA A 140 -13.80 0.87 -6.08
CA ALA A 140 -14.02 1.76 -4.94
C ALA A 140 -13.18 3.05 -5.07
#